data_AF-A0A653JS08-F1
#
_entry.id   AF-A0A653JS08-F1
#
_cell.length_a   1.000
_cell.length_b   1.000
_cell.length_c   1.000
_cell.angle_alpha   90.00
_cell.angle_beta   90.00
_cell.angle_gamma   90.00
#
_symmetry.space_group_name_H-M   'P 1'
#
loop_
_entity.id
_entity.type
_entity.pdbx_description
1 polymer ?
#
loop_
_entity_poly.entity_id
_entity_poly.type
_entity_poly.pdbx_seq_one_letter_code
_entity_poly.pdbx_strand_id
1 'polypeptide(L)'
;MRGCMLRVLACLSLFFFLVPVTYVRGPEPPANDSQYIALEPVMLDARDPDRTRIGRLEFLGGWKITSDNEEFGGISSMLALADNRFLMLSDNGTLVGFTLDEDNQAAVRPFIAPLPDGPAPPNEHAKKNWDSESFLHDPATGQFWVGYEHQHSIWRYGPSLARKESANFPKAMQKWPDNGGAEAMLHLPNGRFLVFSESADYSGGGYQALVFDGDPSEADTKARLMGYRGPEGYRLTDAVLMDDKTALMLHRRFTPIDGVSAILSIARLADFRPGTVATSIPVATLKPPVKVDNMEALAVTRDGDRVIVWLASDDNFNMLQESLLFKFRLLDAEDSAKRPRPGQKNEKAGASPGFSAFESE
;
A
#
# COMPACT_ATOMS: atom_id res chain seq x y z
N MET A 1 19.96 -50.07 -31.22
CA MET A 1 19.06 -49.06 -30.60
C MET A 1 18.93 -49.20 -29.08
N ARG A 2 18.71 -50.40 -28.51
CA ARG A 2 18.57 -50.61 -27.05
C ARG A 2 19.77 -50.12 -26.19
N GLY A 3 21.00 -50.31 -26.65
CA GLY A 3 22.21 -49.89 -25.91
C GLY A 3 22.45 -48.36 -25.88
N CYS A 4 21.90 -47.62 -26.85
CA CYS A 4 21.98 -46.15 -26.87
C CYS A 4 20.98 -45.54 -25.87
N MET A 5 19.77 -46.10 -25.83
CA MET A 5 18.70 -45.65 -24.92
C MET A 5 19.06 -45.85 -23.44
N LEU A 6 19.74 -46.96 -23.11
CA LEU A 6 20.21 -47.22 -21.74
C LEU A 6 21.27 -46.20 -21.27
N ARG A 7 22.14 -45.74 -22.18
CA ARG A 7 23.18 -44.75 -21.88
C ARG A 7 22.58 -43.35 -21.68
N VAL A 8 21.57 -42.99 -22.49
CA VAL A 8 20.84 -41.72 -22.34
C VAL A 8 20.07 -41.67 -21.01
N LEU A 9 19.40 -42.77 -20.62
CA LEU A 9 18.71 -42.88 -19.34
C LEU A 9 19.67 -42.81 -18.14
N ALA A 10 20.86 -43.40 -18.23
CA ALA A 10 21.88 -43.30 -17.19
C ALA A 10 22.49 -41.88 -17.08
N CYS A 11 22.65 -41.16 -18.19
CA CYS A 11 23.09 -39.76 -18.16
C CYS A 11 22.01 -38.83 -17.58
N LEU A 12 20.74 -39.06 -17.90
CA LEU A 12 19.60 -38.32 -17.34
C LEU A 12 19.45 -38.56 -15.83
N SER A 13 19.65 -39.81 -15.35
CA SER A 13 19.63 -40.08 -13.91
C SER A 13 20.82 -39.46 -13.18
N LEU A 14 22.01 -39.41 -13.80
CA LEU A 14 23.15 -38.66 -13.27
C LEU A 14 22.80 -37.16 -13.11
N PHE A 15 22.15 -36.54 -14.10
CA PHE A 15 21.68 -35.16 -14.00
C PHE A 15 20.64 -34.97 -12.89
N PHE A 16 19.69 -35.90 -12.74
CA PHE A 16 18.63 -35.82 -11.73
C PHE A 16 19.12 -36.08 -10.29
N PHE A 17 20.18 -36.86 -10.10
CA PHE A 17 20.68 -37.22 -8.76
C PHE A 17 21.97 -36.52 -8.32
N LEU A 18 22.84 -36.06 -9.24
CA LEU A 18 24.07 -35.34 -8.85
C LEU A 18 23.93 -33.82 -8.84
N VAL A 19 23.11 -33.23 -9.72
CA VAL A 19 22.93 -31.77 -9.75
C VAL A 19 22.25 -31.25 -8.47
N PRO A 20 21.23 -31.91 -7.89
CA PRO A 20 20.67 -31.46 -6.61
C PRO A 20 21.68 -31.60 -5.47
N VAL A 21 22.53 -32.62 -5.47
CA VAL A 21 23.46 -32.88 -4.36
C VAL A 21 24.66 -31.92 -4.34
N THR A 22 25.05 -31.37 -5.50
CA THR A 22 26.08 -30.31 -5.56
C THR A 22 25.51 -28.90 -5.38
N TYR A 23 24.26 -28.65 -5.77
CA TYR A 23 23.60 -27.35 -5.53
C TYR A 23 23.18 -27.15 -4.06
N VAL A 24 22.91 -28.23 -3.32
CA VAL A 24 22.41 -28.18 -1.92
C VAL A 24 23.55 -28.00 -0.88
N ARG A 25 24.81 -27.88 -1.29
CA ARG A 25 25.96 -27.70 -0.37
C ARG A 25 26.95 -26.61 -0.77
N GLY A 26 26.54 -25.65 -1.59
CA GLY A 26 27.27 -24.39 -1.69
C GLY A 26 27.09 -23.60 -0.39
N PRO A 27 28.10 -22.83 0.08
CA PRO A 27 27.81 -21.79 1.05
C PRO A 27 26.71 -20.89 0.48
N GLU A 28 25.76 -20.48 1.31
CA GLU A 28 24.82 -19.42 0.91
C GLU A 28 25.63 -18.24 0.38
N PRO A 29 25.25 -17.65 -0.77
CA PRO A 29 25.86 -16.42 -1.23
C PRO A 29 25.89 -15.41 -0.09
N PRO A 30 26.98 -14.63 0.06
CA PRO A 30 27.01 -13.61 1.09
C PRO A 30 25.87 -12.62 0.86
N ALA A 31 25.20 -12.24 1.95
CA ALA A 31 24.09 -11.31 1.88
C ALA A 31 24.52 -10.00 1.21
N ASN A 32 23.70 -9.51 0.27
CA ASN A 32 23.94 -8.23 -0.36
C ASN A 32 23.35 -7.11 0.52
N ASP A 33 24.22 -6.26 1.05
CA ASP A 33 23.89 -5.14 1.94
C ASP A 33 23.91 -3.78 1.21
N SER A 34 23.88 -3.80 -0.13
CA SER A 34 23.87 -2.60 -0.97
C SER A 34 22.82 -1.60 -0.47
N GLN A 35 23.23 -0.34 -0.32
CA GLN A 35 22.31 0.72 0.06
C GLN A 35 21.73 1.43 -1.18
N TYR A 36 22.05 0.94 -2.38
CA TYR A 36 21.58 1.54 -3.62
C TYR A 36 20.12 1.21 -3.86
N ILE A 37 19.34 2.23 -4.23
CA ILE A 37 17.94 2.11 -4.63
C ILE A 37 17.83 2.72 -6.03
N ALA A 38 17.41 1.92 -7.00
CA ALA A 38 17.11 2.38 -8.34
C ALA A 38 15.65 2.79 -8.45
N LEU A 39 15.39 3.87 -9.20
CA LEU A 39 14.06 4.34 -9.54
C LEU A 39 13.92 4.35 -11.06
N GLU A 40 13.04 3.49 -11.58
CA GLU A 40 12.75 3.42 -13.01
C GLU A 40 11.39 4.06 -13.28
N PRO A 41 11.30 5.11 -14.12
CA PRO A 41 10.02 5.74 -14.41
C PRO A 41 9.03 4.77 -15.05
N VAL A 42 7.78 4.82 -14.62
CA VAL A 42 6.69 3.99 -15.18
C VAL A 42 5.51 4.85 -15.61
N MET A 43 4.82 4.37 -16.64
CA MET A 43 3.56 4.97 -17.10
C MET A 43 2.37 4.38 -16.35
N LEU A 44 1.33 5.18 -16.15
CA LEU A 44 0.08 4.73 -15.56
C LEU A 44 -0.64 3.70 -16.44
N ASP A 45 -0.65 3.88 -17.76
CA ASP A 45 -1.19 2.93 -18.72
C ASP A 45 -0.25 2.85 -19.93
N ALA A 46 0.46 1.73 -20.06
CA ALA A 46 1.42 1.54 -21.15
C ALA A 46 0.75 1.45 -22.54
N ARG A 47 -0.57 1.18 -22.59
CA ARG A 47 -1.34 1.08 -23.84
C ARG A 47 -1.96 2.41 -24.25
N ASP A 48 -2.07 3.35 -23.32
CA ASP A 48 -2.69 4.66 -23.49
C ASP A 48 -1.92 5.70 -22.66
N PRO A 49 -0.73 6.15 -23.12
CA PRO A 49 0.11 7.06 -22.34
C PRO A 49 -0.54 8.41 -22.00
N ASP A 50 -1.55 8.82 -22.78
CA ASP A 50 -2.31 10.05 -22.54
C ASP A 50 -3.35 9.89 -21.41
N ARG A 51 -3.58 8.66 -20.92
CA ARG A 51 -4.41 8.38 -19.75
C ARG A 51 -3.67 8.77 -18.48
N THR A 52 -3.90 10.00 -18.04
CA THR A 52 -3.39 10.52 -16.79
C THR A 52 -4.45 10.59 -15.69
N ARG A 53 -5.67 10.10 -15.91
CA ARG A 53 -6.77 10.30 -14.95
C ARG A 53 -7.53 9.02 -14.61
N ILE A 54 -7.74 8.78 -13.33
CA ILE A 54 -8.55 7.68 -12.78
C ILE A 54 -9.48 8.25 -11.71
N GLY A 55 -10.76 8.39 -12.02
CA GLY A 55 -11.72 9.04 -11.13
C GLY A 55 -11.27 10.46 -10.76
N ARG A 56 -11.03 10.67 -9.46
CA ARG A 56 -10.52 11.93 -8.90
C ARG A 56 -8.99 11.99 -8.77
N LEU A 57 -8.25 11.01 -9.25
CA LEU A 57 -6.78 11.06 -9.27
C LEU A 57 -6.28 11.47 -10.66
N GLU A 58 -5.38 12.45 -10.68
CA GLU A 58 -4.57 12.84 -11.83
C GLU A 58 -3.13 12.36 -11.58
N PHE A 59 -2.61 11.49 -12.44
CA PHE A 59 -1.27 10.94 -12.38
C PHE A 59 -0.24 12.00 -12.73
N LEU A 60 0.72 12.20 -11.83
CA LEU A 60 1.82 13.16 -11.98
C LEU A 60 3.14 12.46 -12.27
N GLY A 61 3.31 11.22 -11.80
CA GLY A 61 4.54 10.44 -11.99
C GLY A 61 4.45 9.10 -11.29
N GLY A 62 5.35 8.19 -11.68
CA GLY A 62 5.43 6.87 -11.08
C GLY A 62 6.80 6.26 -11.31
N TRP A 63 7.22 5.44 -10.36
CA TRP A 63 8.50 4.74 -10.36
C TRP A 63 8.32 3.28 -9.98
N LYS A 64 9.09 2.41 -10.60
CA LYS A 64 9.43 1.10 -10.05
C LYS A 64 10.68 1.28 -9.19
N ILE A 65 10.61 0.79 -7.96
CA ILE A 65 11.69 0.85 -6.99
C ILE A 65 12.36 -0.53 -6.97
N THR A 66 13.68 -0.57 -7.09
CA THR A 66 14.44 -1.83 -6.94
C THR A 66 15.70 -1.60 -6.11
N SER A 67 16.16 -2.66 -5.45
CA SER A 67 17.46 -2.70 -4.78
C SER A 67 17.98 -4.13 -4.86
N ASP A 68 19.30 -4.27 -4.90
CA ASP A 68 19.94 -5.59 -4.75
C ASP A 68 20.14 -5.97 -3.28
N ASN A 69 19.68 -5.13 -2.33
CA ASN A 69 19.73 -5.44 -0.91
C ASN A 69 18.79 -6.61 -0.58
N GLU A 70 19.26 -7.62 0.14
CA GLU A 70 18.45 -8.80 0.47
C GLU A 70 17.30 -8.53 1.45
N GLU A 71 17.36 -7.43 2.21
CA GLU A 71 16.30 -7.03 3.14
C GLU A 71 15.32 -6.01 2.50
N PHE A 72 15.50 -5.65 1.22
CA PHE A 72 14.57 -4.81 0.49
C PHE A 72 13.38 -5.61 -0.06
N GLY A 73 12.17 -5.04 0.05
CA GLY A 73 10.91 -5.63 -0.41
C GLY A 73 9.85 -5.56 0.70
N GLY A 74 8.69 -6.18 0.48
CA GLY A 74 7.70 -6.34 1.56
C GLY A 74 7.07 -5.04 2.05
N ILE A 75 6.95 -3.99 1.22
CA ILE A 75 6.57 -2.63 1.68
C ILE A 75 5.12 -2.61 2.17
N SER A 76 4.90 -2.58 3.49
CA SER A 76 3.54 -2.49 4.08
C SER A 76 3.07 -1.04 4.27
N SER A 77 3.96 -0.11 4.64
CA SER A 77 3.58 1.27 4.94
C SER A 77 4.62 2.31 4.54
N MET A 78 4.20 3.57 4.45
CA MET A 78 5.04 4.67 3.96
C MET A 78 4.69 6.01 4.63
N LEU A 79 5.73 6.79 4.86
CA LEU A 79 5.65 8.20 5.22
C LEU A 79 6.31 9.06 4.14
N ALA A 80 5.61 10.10 3.72
CA ALA A 80 6.18 11.18 2.92
C ALA A 80 6.42 12.40 3.83
N LEU A 81 7.68 12.67 4.11
CA LEU A 81 8.14 13.78 4.94
C LEU A 81 8.45 15.01 4.05
N ALA A 82 8.75 16.13 4.72
CA ALA A 82 9.19 17.34 4.02
C ALA A 82 10.42 17.09 3.12
N ASP A 83 10.50 17.90 2.05
CA ASP A 83 11.59 17.87 1.06
C ASP A 83 11.69 16.54 0.30
N ASN A 84 10.55 15.94 -0.07
CA ASN A 84 10.48 14.68 -0.83
C ASN A 84 11.24 13.52 -0.17
N ARG A 85 11.30 13.51 1.16
CA ARG A 85 11.91 12.41 1.91
C ARG A 85 10.89 11.33 2.18
N PHE A 86 11.20 10.11 1.78
CA PHE A 86 10.37 8.94 1.99
C PHE A 86 11.00 8.06 3.05
N LEU A 87 10.15 7.54 3.93
CA LEU A 87 10.43 6.39 4.78
C LEU A 87 9.39 5.33 4.47
N MET A 88 9.81 4.13 4.14
CA MET A 88 8.97 2.97 3.90
C MET A 88 9.33 1.91 4.92
N LEU A 89 8.33 1.20 5.42
CA LEU A 89 8.51 0.14 6.39
C LEU A 89 8.02 -1.17 5.78
N SER A 90 8.90 -2.16 5.78
CA SER A 90 8.65 -3.51 5.29
C SER A 90 7.96 -4.36 6.36
N ASP A 91 7.17 -5.34 5.95
CA ASP A 91 6.60 -6.38 6.82
C ASP A 91 7.68 -7.06 7.69
N ASN A 92 8.92 -7.17 7.24
CA ASN A 92 9.99 -7.80 8.02
C ASN A 92 10.66 -6.86 9.05
N GLY A 93 10.16 -5.63 9.20
CA GLY A 93 10.71 -4.60 10.08
C GLY A 93 11.92 -3.84 9.51
N THR A 94 12.15 -3.93 8.19
CA THR A 94 13.18 -3.14 7.50
C THR A 94 12.68 -1.75 7.14
N LEU A 95 13.44 -0.75 7.54
CA LEU A 95 13.24 0.65 7.17
C LEU A 95 14.03 0.96 5.90
N VAL A 96 13.32 1.40 4.87
CA VAL A 96 13.88 1.91 3.63
C VAL A 96 13.65 3.41 3.60
N GLY A 97 14.70 4.20 3.36
CA GLY A 97 14.54 5.65 3.26
C GLY A 97 15.38 6.26 2.16
N PHE A 98 14.86 7.31 1.53
CA PHE A 98 15.55 8.07 0.50
C PHE A 98 14.92 9.45 0.31
N THR A 99 15.65 10.36 -0.33
CA THR A 99 15.07 11.60 -0.87
C THR A 99 14.80 11.41 -2.35
N LEU A 100 13.58 11.64 -2.81
CA LEU A 100 13.22 11.55 -4.23
C LEU A 100 13.67 12.81 -4.97
N ASP A 101 14.65 12.65 -5.86
CA ASP A 101 14.99 13.62 -6.89
C ASP A 101 14.15 13.32 -8.15
N GLU A 102 13.04 14.04 -8.29
CA GLU A 102 12.10 13.85 -9.40
C GLU A 102 12.69 14.28 -10.74
N ASP A 103 13.60 15.24 -10.78
CA ASP A 103 14.17 15.72 -12.05
C ASP A 103 15.11 14.67 -12.65
N ASN A 104 15.92 14.05 -11.79
CA ASN A 104 16.90 13.04 -12.21
C ASN A 104 16.40 11.60 -12.08
N GLN A 105 15.17 11.39 -11.64
CA GLN A 105 14.59 10.05 -11.40
C GLN A 105 15.47 9.21 -10.47
N ALA A 106 15.94 9.81 -9.37
CA ALA A 106 16.97 9.20 -8.53
C ALA A 106 16.62 9.20 -7.04
N ALA A 107 16.99 8.12 -6.35
CA ALA A 107 16.98 8.05 -4.90
C ALA A 107 18.27 8.67 -4.36
N VAL A 108 18.17 9.79 -3.67
CA VAL A 108 19.30 10.52 -3.09
C VAL A 108 19.42 10.22 -1.59
N ARG A 109 20.64 9.94 -1.14
CA ARG A 109 20.95 9.48 0.23
C ARG A 109 20.07 8.29 0.66
N PRO A 110 20.01 7.21 -0.15
CA PRO A 110 19.26 6.04 0.23
C PRO A 110 19.89 5.36 1.45
N PHE A 111 19.06 4.70 2.24
CA PHE A 111 19.48 3.77 3.27
C PHE A 111 18.43 2.65 3.41
N ILE A 112 18.89 1.49 3.83
CA ILE A 112 18.11 0.28 4.11
C ILE A 112 18.69 -0.28 5.40
N ALA A 113 17.90 -0.26 6.47
CA ALA A 113 18.34 -0.66 7.81
C ALA A 113 17.18 -1.27 8.60
N PRO A 114 17.43 -2.26 9.46
CA PRO A 114 16.38 -2.76 10.35
C PRO A 114 15.96 -1.67 11.34
N LEU A 115 14.70 -1.72 11.79
CA LEU A 115 14.27 -0.99 12.98
C LEU A 115 15.17 -1.35 14.19
N PRO A 116 15.47 -0.40 15.08
CA PRO A 116 16.45 -0.59 16.16
C PRO A 116 16.01 -1.59 17.23
N ASP A 117 14.70 -1.82 17.33
CA ASP A 117 14.05 -2.70 18.29
C ASP A 117 12.65 -3.02 17.74
N GLY A 118 12.06 -4.11 18.20
CA GLY A 118 10.78 -4.63 17.73
C GLY A 118 10.30 -5.75 18.64
N PRO A 119 9.09 -6.30 18.45
CA PRO A 119 8.59 -7.40 19.25
C PRO A 119 9.63 -8.52 19.34
N ALA A 120 9.83 -9.04 20.56
CA ALA A 120 10.94 -9.95 20.86
C ALA A 120 11.02 -11.09 19.83
N PRO A 121 12.22 -11.56 19.45
CA PRO A 121 12.33 -12.74 18.58
C PRO A 121 12.01 -14.02 19.36
N PRO A 122 11.05 -14.87 18.94
CA PRO A 122 10.89 -16.21 19.49
C PRO A 122 11.06 -17.28 18.39
N ASN A 123 12.16 -18.04 18.49
CA ASN A 123 12.48 -19.29 17.77
C ASN A 123 12.36 -19.29 16.24
N GLU A 124 12.46 -20.47 15.60
CA GLU A 124 12.77 -20.70 14.17
C GLU A 124 11.88 -19.94 13.15
N HIS A 125 10.83 -19.24 13.60
CA HIS A 125 9.94 -18.38 12.79
C HIS A 125 10.09 -16.88 13.08
N ALA A 126 11.18 -16.43 13.70
CA ALA A 126 11.36 -15.09 14.28
C ALA A 126 11.06 -13.90 13.32
N LYS A 127 11.32 -14.01 12.02
CA LYS A 127 11.03 -12.94 11.03
C LYS A 127 9.56 -12.52 11.04
N LYS A 128 8.62 -13.44 11.28
CA LYS A 128 7.18 -13.15 11.33
C LYS A 128 6.73 -12.28 12.50
N ASN A 129 7.56 -12.06 13.52
CA ASN A 129 7.15 -11.23 14.67
C ASN A 129 7.41 -9.75 14.43
N TRP A 130 8.18 -9.44 13.40
CA TRP A 130 8.47 -8.07 12.97
C TRP A 130 7.45 -7.54 11.97
N ASP A 131 6.44 -8.36 11.66
CA ASP A 131 5.32 -8.10 10.74
C ASP A 131 4.67 -6.77 11.01
N SER A 132 5.21 -5.72 10.41
CA SER A 132 4.84 -4.33 10.68
C SER A 132 3.97 -3.80 9.55
N GLU A 133 2.74 -3.43 9.91
CA GLU A 133 1.71 -3.12 8.91
C GLU A 133 1.42 -1.63 8.82
N SER A 134 1.36 -0.93 9.95
CA SER A 134 1.11 0.52 9.99
C SER A 134 2.31 1.29 10.47
N PHE A 135 2.56 2.44 9.85
CA PHE A 135 3.62 3.37 10.23
C PHE A 135 3.11 4.81 10.25
N LEU A 136 3.20 5.45 11.41
CA LEU A 136 2.67 6.79 11.66
C LEU A 136 3.79 7.68 12.21
N HIS A 137 3.78 8.95 11.81
CA HIS A 137 4.66 9.99 12.34
C HIS A 137 3.87 11.19 12.84
N ASP A 138 4.20 11.67 14.04
CA ASP A 138 3.69 12.92 14.58
C ASP A 138 4.71 14.05 14.36
N PRO A 139 4.46 15.02 13.47
CA PRO A 139 5.39 16.11 13.22
C PRO A 139 5.56 17.06 14.41
N ALA A 140 4.64 17.08 15.38
CA ALA A 140 4.74 17.97 16.54
C ALA A 140 5.81 17.49 17.54
N THR A 141 5.88 16.18 17.77
CA THR A 141 6.85 15.55 18.69
C THR A 141 8.05 14.94 17.96
N GLY A 142 7.89 14.66 16.67
CA GLY A 142 8.80 13.88 15.84
C GLY A 142 8.67 12.37 16.07
N GLN A 143 7.81 11.91 16.98
CA GLN A 143 7.71 10.50 17.33
C GLN A 143 7.06 9.67 16.23
N PHE A 144 7.32 8.37 16.27
CA PHE A 144 6.78 7.42 15.31
C PHE A 144 6.08 6.27 16.00
N TRP A 145 5.03 5.74 15.39
CA TRP A 145 4.32 4.56 15.85
C TRP A 145 4.33 3.49 14.78
N VAL A 146 4.52 2.25 15.23
CA VAL A 146 4.48 1.06 14.38
C VAL A 146 3.47 0.08 14.95
N GLY A 147 2.55 -0.41 14.11
CA GLY A 147 1.64 -1.50 14.43
C GLY A 147 2.19 -2.83 13.93
N TYR A 148 2.15 -3.86 14.78
CA TYR A 148 2.62 -5.21 14.44
C TYR A 148 1.47 -6.20 14.35
N GLU A 149 1.39 -6.95 13.25
CA GLU A 149 0.35 -7.94 12.96
C GLU A 149 0.40 -9.09 13.96
N HIS A 150 1.42 -9.96 13.91
CA HIS A 150 1.43 -11.22 14.66
C HIS A 150 1.36 -11.05 16.19
N GLN A 151 1.89 -9.95 16.71
CA GLN A 151 1.91 -9.68 18.16
C GLN A 151 0.73 -8.80 18.61
N HIS A 152 -0.07 -8.30 17.65
CA HIS A 152 -1.17 -7.38 17.90
C HIS A 152 -0.77 -6.25 18.85
N SER A 153 0.38 -5.63 18.56
CA SER A 153 1.06 -4.69 19.45
C SER A 153 1.33 -3.37 18.74
N ILE A 154 1.46 -2.29 19.52
CA ILE A 154 1.76 -0.96 19.01
C ILE A 154 2.96 -0.41 19.78
N TRP A 155 3.96 0.01 19.03
CA TRP A 155 5.24 0.48 19.55
C TRP A 155 5.45 1.93 19.15
N ARG A 156 6.04 2.72 20.05
CA ARG A 156 6.45 4.10 19.77
C ARG A 156 7.95 4.22 19.81
N TYR A 157 8.49 4.89 18.79
CA TYR A 157 9.90 5.19 18.63
C TYR A 157 10.15 6.69 18.79
N GLY A 158 11.35 7.02 19.23
CA GLY A 158 11.76 8.41 19.42
C GLY A 158 11.98 9.14 18.09
N PRO A 159 12.24 10.47 18.13
CA PRO A 159 12.24 11.30 16.92
C PRO A 159 13.30 11.01 15.86
N SER A 160 14.32 10.23 16.20
CA SER A 160 15.34 9.78 15.25
C SER A 160 15.07 8.36 14.72
N LEU A 161 13.96 7.75 15.12
CA LEU A 161 13.64 6.34 14.93
C LEU A 161 14.70 5.35 15.43
N ALA A 162 15.67 5.81 16.25
CA ALA A 162 16.84 5.02 16.65
C ALA A 162 16.68 4.30 17.99
N ARG A 163 15.53 4.49 18.68
CA ARG A 163 15.21 3.79 19.92
C ARG A 163 13.71 3.61 20.06
N LYS A 164 13.32 2.50 20.67
CA LYS A 164 12.00 2.33 21.27
C LYS A 164 11.84 3.24 22.49
N GLU A 165 10.68 3.86 22.63
CA GLU A 165 10.30 4.65 23.81
C GLU A 165 9.20 3.97 24.62
N SER A 166 8.23 3.32 23.97
CA SER A 166 7.17 2.56 24.63
C SER A 166 6.65 1.45 23.71
N ALA A 167 5.96 0.48 24.31
CA ALA A 167 5.30 -0.60 23.60
C ALA A 167 4.11 -1.10 24.44
N ASN A 168 3.01 -1.43 23.77
CA ASN A 168 1.83 -1.98 24.41
C ASN A 168 1.23 -3.11 23.56
N PHE A 169 0.52 -4.00 24.25
CA PHE A 169 -0.21 -5.13 23.68
C PHE A 169 -1.69 -4.93 24.05
N PRO A 170 -2.43 -4.06 23.34
CA PRO A 170 -3.78 -3.69 23.75
C PRO A 170 -4.69 -4.92 23.82
N LYS A 171 -5.31 -5.16 24.98
CA LYS A 171 -6.20 -6.32 25.21
C LYS A 171 -7.31 -6.48 24.16
N ALA A 172 -7.74 -5.37 23.56
CA ALA A 172 -8.76 -5.37 22.52
C ALA A 172 -8.26 -5.94 21.19
N MET A 173 -6.97 -5.83 20.89
CA MET A 173 -6.34 -6.37 19.67
C MET A 173 -5.94 -7.83 19.82
N GLN A 174 -5.73 -8.32 21.04
CA GLN A 174 -5.34 -9.72 21.32
C GLN A 174 -6.40 -10.78 20.96
N LYS A 175 -7.53 -10.36 20.37
CA LYS A 175 -8.58 -11.24 19.86
C LYS A 175 -8.72 -11.14 18.33
N TRP A 176 -7.86 -10.38 17.69
CA TRP A 176 -7.82 -10.31 16.23
C TRP A 176 -7.29 -11.63 15.66
N PRO A 177 -7.62 -11.94 14.40
CA PRO A 177 -7.01 -13.06 13.70
C PRO A 177 -5.50 -12.84 13.57
N ASP A 178 -4.72 -13.93 13.54
CA ASP A 178 -3.26 -13.87 13.41
C ASP A 178 -2.82 -13.06 12.18
N ASN A 179 -3.59 -13.13 11.09
CA ASN A 179 -3.42 -12.39 9.83
C ASN A 179 -4.47 -11.27 9.66
N GLY A 180 -4.69 -10.51 10.73
CA GLY A 180 -5.64 -9.41 10.78
C GLY A 180 -5.12 -8.25 11.60
N GLY A 181 -3.84 -7.92 11.40
CA GLY A 181 -3.04 -6.97 12.14
C GLY A 181 -3.56 -5.53 12.18
N ALA A 182 -2.74 -4.64 12.75
CA ALA A 182 -3.02 -3.21 12.80
C ALA A 182 -2.63 -2.54 11.46
N GLU A 183 -3.41 -2.80 10.41
CA GLU A 183 -3.13 -2.36 9.02
C GLU A 183 -2.99 -0.86 8.90
N ALA A 184 -3.91 -0.11 9.50
CA ALA A 184 -3.96 1.32 9.35
C ALA A 184 -4.04 2.02 10.70
N MET A 185 -3.36 3.16 10.81
CA MET A 185 -3.32 3.97 12.03
C MET A 185 -3.48 5.46 11.70
N LEU A 186 -4.34 6.15 12.45
CA LEU A 186 -4.50 7.61 12.35
C LEU A 186 -4.34 8.26 13.72
N HIS A 187 -3.54 9.31 13.81
CA HIS A 187 -3.49 10.20 14.97
C HIS A 187 -4.30 11.46 14.71
N LEU A 188 -5.43 11.60 15.41
CA LEU A 188 -6.39 12.67 15.18
C LEU A 188 -5.97 13.98 15.87
N PRO A 189 -6.40 15.16 15.36
CA PRO A 189 -6.05 16.46 15.95
C PRO A 189 -6.45 16.64 17.43
N ASN A 190 -7.37 15.82 17.93
CA ASN A 190 -7.78 15.84 19.33
C ASN A 190 -7.03 14.84 20.23
N GLY A 191 -5.90 14.30 19.76
CA GLY A 191 -5.02 13.40 20.50
C GLY A 191 -5.50 11.94 20.57
N ARG A 192 -6.62 11.61 19.94
CA ARG A 192 -7.11 10.23 19.84
C ARG A 192 -6.41 9.50 18.71
N PHE A 193 -6.27 8.18 18.86
CA PHE A 193 -5.77 7.33 17.81
C PHE A 193 -6.89 6.42 17.29
N LEU A 194 -6.87 6.15 15.99
CA LEU A 194 -7.66 5.12 15.35
C LEU A 194 -6.72 4.02 14.87
N VAL A 195 -7.05 2.77 15.16
CA VAL A 195 -6.32 1.60 14.66
C VAL A 195 -7.31 0.65 14.03
N PHE A 196 -7.07 0.24 12.80
CA PHE A 196 -7.99 -0.59 12.02
C PHE A 196 -7.40 -1.99 11.83
N SER A 197 -8.25 -3.02 11.97
CA SER A 197 -7.87 -4.40 11.65
C SER A 197 -8.19 -4.72 10.19
N GLU A 198 -7.34 -5.54 9.54
CA GLU A 198 -7.56 -6.02 8.17
C GLU A 198 -8.83 -6.88 8.07
N SER A 199 -9.01 -7.77 9.05
CA SER A 199 -9.85 -8.96 8.89
C SER A 199 -10.63 -9.37 10.14
N ALA A 200 -10.44 -8.70 11.30
CA ALA A 200 -11.24 -8.99 12.49
C ALA A 200 -12.68 -8.52 12.29
N ASP A 201 -13.65 -9.45 12.21
CA ASP A 201 -15.05 -9.10 11.98
C ASP A 201 -15.65 -8.25 13.12
N TYR A 202 -16.38 -7.21 12.75
CA TYR A 202 -17.23 -6.45 13.67
C TYR A 202 -18.68 -6.92 13.56
N SER A 203 -19.36 -7.16 14.69
CA SER A 203 -20.73 -7.70 14.71
C SER A 203 -21.77 -6.80 14.03
N GLY A 204 -21.53 -5.48 13.97
CA GLY A 204 -22.34 -4.52 13.20
C GLY A 204 -22.09 -4.55 11.68
N GLY A 205 -21.15 -5.39 11.23
CA GLY A 205 -20.70 -5.58 9.85
C GLY A 205 -19.50 -4.71 9.48
N GLY A 206 -18.64 -5.23 8.59
CA GLY A 206 -17.31 -4.67 8.34
C GLY A 206 -16.27 -5.24 9.31
N TYR A 207 -15.11 -4.60 9.39
CA TYR A 207 -14.00 -5.02 10.25
C TYR A 207 -13.87 -4.13 11.48
N GLN A 208 -13.22 -4.63 12.52
CA GLN A 208 -13.00 -3.93 13.77
C GLN A 208 -12.04 -2.77 13.57
N ALA A 209 -12.34 -1.66 14.23
CA ALA A 209 -11.39 -0.59 14.49
C ALA A 209 -11.51 -0.15 15.95
N LEU A 210 -10.43 0.37 16.50
CA LEU A 210 -10.32 0.82 17.87
C LEU A 210 -10.12 2.33 17.90
N VAL A 211 -10.91 3.00 18.74
CA VAL A 211 -10.73 4.40 19.09
C VAL A 211 -10.01 4.44 20.44
N PHE A 212 -8.75 4.83 20.44
CA PHE A 212 -7.96 5.07 21.64
C PHE A 212 -8.13 6.52 22.10
N ASP A 213 -8.26 6.74 23.40
CA ASP A 213 -8.40 8.09 24.00
C ASP A 213 -7.06 8.82 24.23
N GLY A 214 -5.96 8.24 23.77
CA GLY A 214 -4.59 8.75 23.85
C GLY A 214 -3.64 7.83 23.07
N ASP A 215 -2.35 7.86 23.43
CA ASP A 215 -1.29 7.08 22.79
C ASP A 215 -1.52 5.56 22.97
N PRO A 216 -1.73 4.79 21.90
CA PRO A 216 -2.02 3.36 21.98
C PRO A 216 -0.84 2.51 22.48
N SER A 217 0.38 3.04 22.44
CA SER A 217 1.60 2.40 22.98
C SER A 217 1.73 2.51 24.51
N GLU A 218 0.82 3.25 25.17
CA GLU A 218 0.76 3.36 26.63
C GLU A 218 -0.28 2.39 27.21
N ALA A 219 0.09 1.70 28.30
CA ALA A 219 -0.69 0.59 28.85
C ALA A 219 -2.04 0.99 29.47
N ASP A 220 -2.19 2.26 29.90
CA ASP A 220 -3.39 2.80 30.53
C ASP A 220 -4.37 3.48 29.55
N THR A 221 -3.97 3.63 28.28
CA THR A 221 -4.83 4.17 27.23
C THR A 221 -6.02 3.25 26.95
N LYS A 222 -7.22 3.85 26.89
CA LYS A 222 -8.47 3.09 26.74
C LYS A 222 -8.84 2.99 25.28
N ALA A 223 -8.98 1.76 24.81
CA ALA A 223 -9.54 1.47 23.49
C ALA A 223 -11.05 1.23 23.57
N ARG A 224 -11.81 1.77 22.61
CA ARG A 224 -13.23 1.45 22.41
C ARG A 224 -13.47 0.96 20.99
N LEU A 225 -14.21 -0.13 20.88
CA LEU A 225 -14.48 -0.79 19.61
C LEU A 225 -15.46 0.00 18.74
N MET A 226 -15.24 -0.03 17.44
CA MET A 226 -16.15 0.37 16.39
C MET A 226 -15.97 -0.52 15.16
N GLY A 227 -16.81 -0.36 14.15
CA GLY A 227 -16.66 -1.02 12.85
C GLY A 227 -16.22 -0.06 11.76
N TYR A 228 -15.46 -0.56 10.79
CA TYR A 228 -15.21 0.11 9.52
C TYR A 228 -15.64 -0.80 8.37
N ARG A 229 -16.46 -0.26 7.46
CA ARG A 229 -16.89 -0.95 6.25
C ARG A 229 -16.37 -0.22 5.03
N GLY A 230 -15.31 -0.78 4.44
CA GLY A 230 -14.78 -0.35 3.16
C GLY A 230 -15.66 -0.80 1.96
N PRO A 231 -15.20 -0.54 0.73
CA PRO A 231 -15.82 -1.03 -0.49
C PRO A 231 -16.01 -2.56 -0.48
N GLU A 232 -17.11 -3.03 -1.05
CA GLU A 232 -17.45 -4.46 -1.05
C GLU A 232 -16.35 -5.32 -1.70
N GLY A 233 -15.89 -6.33 -0.96
CA GLY A 233 -14.85 -7.26 -1.41
C GLY A 233 -13.42 -6.72 -1.36
N TYR A 234 -13.20 -5.53 -0.80
CA TYR A 234 -11.87 -4.96 -0.58
C TYR A 234 -11.53 -4.92 0.90
N ARG A 235 -10.24 -5.07 1.22
CA ARG A 235 -9.68 -4.93 2.57
C ARG A 235 -8.93 -3.63 2.69
N LEU A 236 -8.98 -3.01 3.87
CA LEU A 236 -8.23 -1.80 4.17
C LEU A 236 -6.76 -2.18 4.37
N THR A 237 -5.85 -1.40 3.81
CA THR A 237 -4.41 -1.64 3.90
C THR A 237 -3.68 -0.48 4.55
N ASP A 238 -4.09 0.76 4.26
CA ASP A 238 -3.52 1.93 4.92
C ASP A 238 -4.52 3.10 4.93
N ALA A 239 -4.30 4.07 5.80
CA ALA A 239 -5.07 5.29 5.90
C ALA A 239 -4.21 6.46 6.34
N VAL A 240 -4.46 7.63 5.77
CA VAL A 240 -3.77 8.86 6.14
C VAL A 240 -4.73 10.02 6.28
N LEU A 241 -4.48 10.92 7.23
CA LEU A 241 -5.23 12.17 7.33
C LEU A 241 -4.97 13.03 6.10
N MET A 242 -6.04 13.47 5.45
CA MET A 242 -5.97 14.48 4.40
C MET A 242 -6.04 15.89 4.99
N ASP A 243 -6.88 16.05 6.03
CA ASP A 243 -7.07 17.27 6.81
C ASP A 243 -7.71 16.94 8.17
N ASP A 244 -8.07 17.97 8.94
CA ASP A 244 -8.69 17.84 10.27
C ASP A 244 -10.08 17.21 10.27
N LYS A 245 -10.67 16.92 9.11
CA LYS A 245 -12.04 16.44 8.96
C LYS A 245 -12.14 15.13 8.17
N THR A 246 -11.12 14.79 7.40
CA THR A 246 -11.18 13.67 6.46
C THR A 246 -9.87 12.89 6.41
N ALA A 247 -10.02 11.58 6.16
CA ALA A 247 -8.92 10.67 5.89
C ALA A 247 -9.08 10.06 4.49
N LEU A 248 -7.96 9.81 3.83
CA LEU A 248 -7.90 8.89 2.71
C LEU A 248 -7.72 7.47 3.25
N MET A 249 -8.42 6.53 2.62
CA MET A 249 -8.44 5.12 2.99
C MET A 249 -8.06 4.32 1.74
N LEU A 250 -6.95 3.59 1.78
CA LEU A 250 -6.51 2.70 0.71
C LEU A 250 -7.04 1.30 0.96
N HIS A 251 -7.57 0.69 -0.08
CA HIS A 251 -8.05 -0.67 -0.02
C HIS A 251 -7.51 -1.47 -1.18
N ARG A 252 -7.23 -2.75 -0.93
CA ARG A 252 -6.82 -3.69 -1.95
C ARG A 252 -7.79 -4.85 -2.09
N ARG A 253 -7.73 -5.49 -3.26
CA ARG A 253 -8.39 -6.75 -3.53
C ARG A 253 -7.57 -7.53 -4.55
N PHE A 254 -7.38 -8.80 -4.24
CA PHE A 254 -6.81 -9.78 -5.17
C PHE A 254 -7.80 -10.91 -5.39
N THR A 255 -8.09 -11.22 -6.65
CA THR A 255 -8.76 -12.48 -7.02
C THR A 255 -8.03 -13.14 -8.19
N PRO A 256 -8.05 -14.48 -8.31
CA PRO A 256 -7.41 -15.16 -9.44
C PRO A 256 -7.95 -14.76 -10.81
N ILE A 257 -9.19 -14.24 -10.88
CA ILE A 257 -9.87 -13.88 -12.13
C ILE A 257 -9.66 -12.40 -12.48
N ASP A 258 -9.85 -11.50 -11.50
CA ASP A 258 -9.76 -10.06 -11.72
C ASP A 258 -8.34 -9.51 -11.56
N GLY A 259 -7.41 -10.32 -11.02
CA GLY A 259 -6.07 -9.88 -10.65
C GLY A 259 -6.09 -8.97 -9.42
N VAL A 260 -5.06 -8.10 -9.32
CA VAL A 260 -4.95 -7.10 -8.26
C VAL A 260 -5.70 -5.82 -8.65
N SER A 261 -6.34 -5.21 -7.67
CA SER A 261 -7.03 -3.92 -7.80
C SER A 261 -6.97 -3.16 -6.48
N ALA A 262 -7.00 -1.83 -6.56
CA ALA A 262 -7.03 -0.95 -5.40
C ALA A 262 -8.12 0.10 -5.51
N ILE A 263 -8.71 0.49 -4.38
CA ILE A 263 -9.67 1.58 -4.28
C ILE A 263 -9.17 2.58 -3.24
N LEU A 264 -9.05 3.83 -3.67
CA LEU A 264 -8.87 4.95 -2.76
C LEU A 264 -10.25 5.56 -2.45
N SER A 265 -10.53 5.76 -1.17
CA SER A 265 -11.77 6.36 -0.69
C SER A 265 -11.50 7.50 0.28
N ILE A 266 -12.50 8.37 0.49
CA ILE A 266 -12.48 9.40 1.54
C ILE A 266 -13.45 9.02 2.66
N ALA A 267 -12.97 9.03 3.90
CA ALA A 267 -13.78 8.88 5.10
C ALA A 267 -13.85 10.21 5.87
N ARG A 268 -14.98 10.47 6.56
CA ARG A 268 -15.10 11.63 7.45
C ARG A 268 -14.73 11.21 8.86
N LEU A 269 -13.84 11.97 9.50
CA LEU A 269 -13.37 11.67 10.86
C LEU A 269 -14.52 11.71 11.89
N ALA A 270 -15.55 12.51 11.62
CA ALA A 270 -16.74 12.59 12.48
C ALA A 270 -17.56 11.30 12.53
N ASP A 271 -17.37 10.37 11.58
CA ASP A 271 -18.06 9.07 11.53
C ASP A 271 -17.32 8.00 12.35
N PHE A 272 -16.04 8.23 12.72
CA PHE A 272 -15.27 7.33 13.57
C PHE A 272 -15.65 7.46 15.04
N ARG A 273 -16.77 6.82 15.41
CA ARG A 273 -17.33 6.83 16.77
C ARG A 273 -17.41 5.42 17.35
N PRO A 274 -17.04 5.25 18.63
CA PRO A 274 -17.24 3.98 19.34
C PRO A 274 -18.65 3.43 19.18
N GLY A 275 -18.75 2.12 18.95
CA GLY A 275 -20.01 1.38 18.81
C GLY A 275 -20.72 1.52 17.46
N THR A 276 -20.26 2.41 16.58
CA THR A 276 -20.86 2.61 15.25
C THR A 276 -20.05 1.94 14.14
N VAL A 277 -20.62 1.86 12.93
CA VAL A 277 -19.89 1.44 11.74
C VAL A 277 -19.65 2.65 10.84
N ALA A 278 -18.38 3.04 10.68
CA ALA A 278 -17.99 4.06 9.71
C ALA A 278 -17.87 3.47 8.30
N THR A 279 -18.00 4.34 7.30
CA THR A 279 -17.85 4.01 5.89
C THR A 279 -16.99 5.05 5.19
N SER A 280 -16.59 4.78 3.96
CA SER A 280 -15.87 5.70 3.10
C SER A 280 -16.49 5.76 1.71
N ILE A 281 -16.23 6.86 0.98
CA ILE A 281 -16.74 7.09 -0.37
C ILE A 281 -15.60 6.89 -1.36
N PRO A 282 -15.68 5.94 -2.30
CA PRO A 282 -14.67 5.73 -3.33
C PRO A 282 -14.43 6.99 -4.18
N VAL A 283 -13.16 7.30 -4.44
CA VAL A 283 -12.74 8.44 -5.28
C VAL A 283 -11.94 8.01 -6.51
N ALA A 284 -11.28 6.85 -6.45
CA ALA A 284 -10.58 6.25 -7.58
C ALA A 284 -10.51 4.72 -7.44
N THR A 285 -10.46 4.03 -8.58
CA THR A 285 -10.29 2.57 -8.66
C THR A 285 -9.16 2.26 -9.62
N LEU A 286 -8.05 1.78 -9.10
CA LEU A 286 -6.90 1.30 -9.88
C LEU A 286 -7.12 -0.17 -10.18
N LYS A 287 -7.22 -0.51 -11.46
CA LYS A 287 -7.38 -1.89 -11.95
C LYS A 287 -6.86 -1.97 -13.38
N PRO A 288 -6.46 -3.16 -13.86
CA PRO A 288 -6.10 -3.34 -15.26
C PRO A 288 -7.15 -2.72 -16.21
N PRO A 289 -6.73 -2.02 -17.28
CA PRO A 289 -5.38 -1.99 -17.86
C PRO A 289 -4.39 -0.99 -17.23
N VAL A 290 -4.81 -0.16 -16.27
CA VAL A 290 -3.85 0.72 -15.59
C VAL A 290 -2.91 -0.11 -14.73
N LYS A 291 -1.67 0.36 -14.60
CA LYS A 291 -0.66 -0.27 -13.78
C LYS A 291 -1.10 -0.22 -12.32
N VAL A 292 -1.18 -1.39 -11.72
CA VAL A 292 -1.55 -1.61 -10.32
C VAL A 292 -0.92 -2.92 -9.87
N ASP A 293 -0.56 -2.97 -8.61
CA ASP A 293 -0.07 -4.16 -7.91
C ASP A 293 -0.65 -4.14 -6.49
N ASN A 294 -0.07 -4.89 -5.56
CA ASN A 294 -0.50 -4.98 -4.16
C ASN A 294 -0.27 -3.65 -3.43
N MET A 295 -1.13 -2.67 -3.68
CA MET A 295 -1.05 -1.33 -3.08
C MET A 295 -1.31 -1.42 -1.58
N GLU A 296 -0.24 -1.35 -0.79
CA GLU A 296 -0.31 -1.43 0.67
C GLU A 296 -0.14 -0.05 1.31
N ALA A 297 0.75 0.80 0.80
CA ALA A 297 1.11 2.04 1.48
C ALA A 297 0.50 3.32 0.88
N LEU A 298 0.12 4.27 1.74
CA LEU A 298 -0.52 5.53 1.40
C LEU A 298 0.09 6.71 2.17
N ALA A 299 0.52 7.74 1.45
CA ALA A 299 0.92 9.01 2.06
C ALA A 299 0.29 10.23 1.38
N VAL A 300 0.20 11.33 2.11
CA VAL A 300 -0.29 12.63 1.58
C VAL A 300 0.73 13.72 1.84
N THR A 301 0.94 14.55 0.82
CA THR A 301 1.69 15.80 0.91
C THR A 301 0.88 16.94 0.30
N ARG A 302 1.36 18.17 0.44
CA ARG A 302 0.72 19.37 -0.11
C ARG A 302 1.67 20.09 -1.06
N ASP A 303 1.15 20.49 -2.22
CA ASP A 303 1.80 21.41 -3.15
C ASP A 303 0.88 22.63 -3.32
N GLY A 304 1.12 23.66 -2.53
CA GLY A 304 0.18 24.78 -2.38
C GLY A 304 -1.18 24.31 -1.85
N ASP A 305 -2.23 24.53 -2.63
CA ASP A 305 -3.60 24.08 -2.35
C ASP A 305 -3.86 22.63 -2.74
N ARG A 306 -2.96 22.02 -3.51
CA ARG A 306 -3.13 20.69 -4.10
C ARG A 306 -2.83 19.61 -3.06
N VAL A 307 -3.72 18.63 -2.98
CA VAL A 307 -3.47 17.37 -2.27
C VAL A 307 -2.70 16.45 -3.20
N ILE A 308 -1.48 16.09 -2.81
CA ILE A 308 -0.67 15.10 -3.51
C ILE A 308 -0.77 13.79 -2.75
N VAL A 309 -1.24 12.75 -3.43
CA VAL A 309 -1.42 11.40 -2.92
C VAL A 309 -0.30 10.54 -3.45
N TRP A 310 0.39 9.85 -2.54
CA TRP A 310 1.41 8.88 -2.85
C TRP A 310 0.87 7.49 -2.53
N LEU A 311 1.01 6.56 -3.47
CA LEU A 311 0.69 5.14 -3.28
C LEU A 311 1.96 4.34 -3.50
N ALA A 312 2.20 3.33 -2.67
CA ALA A 312 3.23 2.33 -2.97
C ALA A 312 2.65 0.93 -2.93
N SER A 313 3.23 0.04 -3.73
CA SER A 313 2.90 -1.38 -3.70
C SER A 313 3.98 -2.21 -3.07
N ASP A 314 3.52 -3.30 -2.48
CA ASP A 314 4.31 -4.39 -1.98
C ASP A 314 4.56 -5.45 -3.08
N ASP A 315 5.76 -6.01 -3.09
CA ASP A 315 6.11 -7.13 -3.94
C ASP A 315 5.94 -8.51 -3.25
N ASN A 316 5.59 -8.56 -1.97
CA ASN A 316 5.56 -9.77 -1.12
C ASN A 316 6.83 -10.64 -1.27
N PHE A 317 7.99 -10.03 -1.59
CA PHE A 317 9.23 -10.74 -1.96
C PHE A 317 9.07 -11.75 -3.12
N ASN A 318 8.09 -11.53 -3.99
CA ASN A 318 7.79 -12.40 -5.12
C ASN A 318 8.17 -11.73 -6.44
N MET A 319 8.81 -12.49 -7.33
CA MET A 319 9.23 -12.00 -8.67
C MET A 319 8.09 -11.56 -9.59
N LEU A 320 6.83 -11.87 -9.25
CA LEU A 320 5.66 -11.53 -10.07
C LEU A 320 5.08 -10.15 -9.75
N GLN A 321 5.44 -9.59 -8.61
CA GLN A 321 4.94 -8.31 -8.14
C GLN A 321 6.04 -7.28 -8.17
N GLU A 322 5.65 -6.02 -8.22
CA GLU A 322 6.58 -4.90 -8.31
C GLU A 322 6.40 -3.94 -7.14
N SER A 323 7.52 -3.53 -6.55
CA SER A 323 7.59 -2.37 -5.67
C SER A 323 7.40 -1.10 -6.50
N LEU A 324 6.21 -0.51 -6.49
CA LEU A 324 5.87 0.70 -7.23
C LEU A 324 5.72 1.88 -6.26
N LEU A 325 5.99 3.09 -6.73
CA LEU A 325 5.65 4.35 -6.08
C LEU A 325 4.96 5.26 -7.09
N PHE A 326 3.74 5.67 -6.80
CA PHE A 326 2.95 6.55 -7.64
C PHE A 326 2.68 7.88 -6.96
N LYS A 327 2.69 8.94 -7.77
CA LYS A 327 2.33 10.31 -7.39
C LYS A 327 1.08 10.73 -8.14
N PHE A 328 0.05 11.09 -7.40
CA PHE A 328 -1.19 11.62 -7.94
C PHE A 328 -1.52 12.98 -7.33
N ARG A 329 -2.20 13.83 -8.09
CA ARG A 329 -3.00 14.92 -7.54
C ARG A 329 -4.42 14.41 -7.29
N LEU A 330 -4.95 14.65 -6.10
CA LEU A 330 -6.37 14.48 -5.83
C LEU A 330 -7.13 15.72 -6.30
N LEU A 331 -8.10 15.51 -7.18
CA LEU A 331 -8.95 16.52 -7.76
C LEU A 331 -10.20 16.73 -6.91
N ASP A 332 -10.71 17.97 -6.91
CA ASP A 332 -11.99 18.27 -6.30
C ASP A 332 -13.15 17.56 -7.01
N ALA A 333 -14.25 17.38 -6.28
CA ALA A 333 -15.43 16.70 -6.82
C ALA A 333 -15.95 17.42 -8.08
N GLU A 334 -15.92 18.75 -8.13
CA GLU A 334 -16.37 19.53 -9.29
C GLU A 334 -15.44 19.41 -10.51
N ASP A 335 -14.13 19.36 -10.30
CA ASP A 335 -13.15 19.17 -11.36
C ASP A 335 -13.17 17.74 -11.93
N SER A 336 -13.87 16.82 -11.26
CA SER A 336 -14.21 15.51 -11.80
C SER A 336 -15.39 15.44 -12.75
N ALA A 337 -16.28 16.42 -12.69
CA ALA A 337 -17.43 16.48 -13.60
C ALA A 337 -17.13 17.19 -14.93
N LYS A 338 -16.02 17.95 -15.04
CA LYS A 338 -15.76 18.88 -16.16
C LYS A 338 -15.22 18.27 -17.47
N ARG A 339 -15.19 16.94 -17.68
CA ARG A 339 -14.86 16.33 -18.99
C ARG A 339 -16.07 15.56 -19.56
N PRO A 340 -16.42 15.70 -20.85
CA PRO A 340 -17.52 14.96 -21.43
C PRO A 340 -17.16 13.47 -21.48
N ARG A 341 -18.14 12.60 -21.17
CA ARG A 341 -18.05 11.16 -21.46
C ARG A 341 -17.82 11.00 -22.98
N PRO A 342 -16.83 10.21 -23.44
CA PRO A 342 -16.74 9.87 -24.85
C PRO A 342 -17.97 9.03 -25.22
N GLY A 343 -18.79 9.51 -26.15
CA GLY A 343 -19.83 8.71 -26.81
C GLY A 343 -21.25 8.85 -26.30
N GLN A 344 -21.82 10.05 -26.30
CA GLN A 344 -23.22 10.19 -26.73
C GLN A 344 -23.21 10.82 -28.12
N LYS A 345 -23.25 9.97 -29.16
CA LYS A 345 -23.63 10.42 -30.49
C LYS A 345 -25.05 10.99 -30.38
N ASN A 346 -25.17 12.30 -30.56
CA ASN A 346 -26.45 12.93 -30.85
C ASN A 346 -26.93 12.43 -32.22
N GLU A 347 -27.63 11.30 -32.25
CA GLU A 347 -28.58 11.00 -33.31
C GLU A 347 -29.78 11.94 -33.14
N LYS A 348 -29.72 13.09 -33.83
CA LYS A 348 -30.86 13.76 -34.47
C LYS A 348 -30.39 15.06 -35.11
N ALA A 349 -29.84 14.94 -36.30
CA ALA A 349 -29.85 15.99 -37.31
C ALA A 349 -29.75 15.31 -38.68
N GLY A 350 -30.92 14.97 -39.23
CA GLY A 350 -31.07 14.29 -40.51
C GLY A 350 -32.49 14.45 -41.03
N ALA A 351 -32.97 15.70 -41.08
CA ALA A 351 -34.12 16.05 -41.90
C ALA A 351 -33.60 16.47 -43.27
N SER A 352 -33.61 15.55 -44.23
CA SER A 352 -33.43 15.87 -45.65
C SER A 352 -34.71 16.49 -46.21
N PRO A 353 -34.63 17.60 -46.97
CA PRO A 353 -35.75 18.05 -47.79
C PRO A 353 -35.80 17.25 -49.10
N GLY A 354 -36.96 16.68 -49.40
CA GLY A 354 -37.25 16.04 -50.68
C GLY A 354 -37.42 17.08 -51.78
N PHE A 355 -36.72 16.87 -52.89
CA PHE A 355 -37.06 17.46 -54.18
C PHE A 355 -37.51 16.33 -55.11
N SER A 356 -38.79 16.36 -55.47
CA SER A 356 -39.39 15.52 -56.49
C SER A 356 -39.04 16.04 -57.87
N ALA A 357 -38.81 15.10 -58.78
CA ALA A 357 -38.43 15.29 -60.16
C ALA A 357 -39.49 15.98 -61.02
N PHE A 358 -39.00 16.59 -62.10
CA PHE A 358 -39.71 16.87 -63.33
C PHE A 358 -40.44 15.63 -63.87
N GLU A 359 -41.68 15.78 -64.33
CA GLU A 359 -42.02 15.58 -65.74
C GLU A 359 -43.43 16.10 -66.06
N SER A 360 -43.55 16.67 -67.25
CA SER A 360 -44.71 17.27 -67.89
C SER A 360 -45.68 16.23 -68.46
N GLU A 361 -46.98 16.39 -68.20
CA GLU A 361 -48.08 16.58 -69.18
C GLU A 361 -49.42 16.75 -68.46
#